data_AF-K2CAF6-F1
#
_entry.id   AF-K2CAF6-F1
#
_cell.length_a   1.000
_cell.length_b   1.000
_cell.length_c   1.000
_cell.angle_alpha   90.00
_cell.angle_beta   90.00
_cell.angle_gamma   90.00
#
_symmetry.space_group_name_H-M   'P 1'
#
loop_
_entity.id
_entity.type
_entity.pdbx_description
1 polymer ?
#
loop_
_entity_poly.entity_id
_entity_poly.type
_entity_poly.pdbx_seq_one_letter_code
_entity_poly.pdbx_strand_id
1 'polypeptide(L)'
;MLYKIINIRLSIIIALAIALSVSYYMLVRDNSFHASISSIIQYSQHANVKKHLLILGLLPIYIGVIIFGAAIVGIYLGFTVENLFGKSGKK
;
A
#
# COMPACT_ATOMS: atom_id res chain seq x y z
N MET A 1 31.49 8.07 0.13
CA MET A 1 30.86 6.73 -0.05
C MET A 1 29.69 6.52 0.93
N LEU A 2 29.88 6.79 2.22
CA LEU A 2 28.85 6.66 3.27
C LEU A 2 27.54 7.44 2.97
N TYR A 3 27.67 8.70 2.54
CA TYR A 3 26.52 9.59 2.26
C TYR A 3 25.61 9.06 1.14
N LYS A 4 26.19 8.38 0.14
CA LYS A 4 25.45 7.78 -0.97
C LYS A 4 24.64 6.57 -0.50
N ILE A 5 25.22 5.74 0.38
CA ILE A 5 24.55 4.55 0.97
C ILE A 5 23.38 4.98 1.88
N ILE A 6 23.56 6.05 2.67
CA ILE A 6 22.51 6.58 3.54
C ILE A 6 21.35 7.13 2.72
N ASN A 7 21.63 7.91 1.67
CA ASN A 7 20.59 8.52 0.82
C ASN A 7 19.80 7.46 0.03
N ILE A 8 20.47 6.36 -0.33
CA ILE A 8 19.86 5.20 -1.00
C ILE A 8 18.87 4.45 -0.10
N ARG A 9 19.22 4.20 1.17
CA ARG A 9 18.26 3.57 2.09
C ARG A 9 17.08 4.49 2.42
N LEU A 10 17.32 5.80 2.38
CA LEU A 10 16.28 6.80 2.54
C LEU A 10 15.22 6.74 1.42
N SER A 11 15.61 6.50 0.16
CA SER A 11 14.65 6.42 -0.95
C SER A 11 13.70 5.24 -0.83
N ILE A 12 14.17 4.09 -0.35
CA ILE A 12 13.31 2.93 -0.06
C ILE A 12 12.34 3.27 1.08
N ILE A 13 12.82 3.89 2.15
CA ILE A 13 11.98 4.29 3.29
C ILE A 13 10.89 5.27 2.85
N ILE A 14 11.24 6.27 2.04
CA ILE A 14 10.29 7.27 1.51
C ILE A 14 9.27 6.60 0.58
N ALA A 15 9.71 5.74 -0.34
CA ALA A 15 8.82 5.02 -1.25
C ALA A 15 7.83 4.11 -0.50
N LEU A 16 8.31 3.41 0.53
CA LEU A 16 7.48 2.58 1.40
C LEU A 16 6.48 3.43 2.18
N ALA A 17 6.93 4.55 2.77
CA ALA A 17 6.06 5.46 3.51
C ALA A 17 4.93 5.99 2.61
N ILE A 18 5.24 6.43 1.39
CA ILE A 18 4.25 6.90 0.43
C ILE A 18 3.27 5.79 0.05
N ALA A 19 3.75 4.59 -0.28
CA ALA A 19 2.90 3.46 -0.66
C ALA A 19 1.94 3.06 0.47
N LEU A 20 2.42 3.05 1.71
CA LEU A 20 1.59 2.77 2.89
C LEU A 20 0.61 3.90 3.18
N SER A 21 1.01 5.17 3.05
CA SER A 21 0.11 6.31 3.24
C SER A 21 -1.02 6.33 2.21
N VAL A 22 -0.72 6.06 0.94
CA VAL A 22 -1.73 5.95 -0.13
C VAL A 22 -2.69 4.80 0.15
N SER A 23 -2.16 3.64 0.55
CA SER A 23 -2.98 2.47 0.86
C SER A 23 -3.88 2.69 2.07
N TYR A 24 -3.34 3.30 3.14
CA TYR A 24 -4.12 3.71 4.31
C TYR A 24 -5.23 4.68 3.91
N TYR A 25 -4.91 5.67 3.08
CA TYR A 25 -5.89 6.62 2.60
C TYR A 25 -7.00 5.96 1.78
N MET A 26 -6.67 5.00 0.90
CA MET A 26 -7.66 4.24 0.14
C MET A 26 -8.51 3.30 1.01
N LEU A 27 -7.93 2.70 2.03
CA LEU A 27 -8.63 1.79 2.95
C LEU A 27 -9.58 2.53 3.89
N VAL A 28 -9.17 3.71 4.39
CA VAL A 28 -9.89 4.43 5.46
C VAL A 28 -10.78 5.53 4.91
N ARG A 29 -10.32 6.30 3.91
CA ARG A 29 -11.11 7.41 3.38
C ARG A 29 -12.06 6.87 2.33
N ASP A 30 -13.35 7.17 2.50
CA ASP A 30 -14.34 6.91 1.47
C ASP A 30 -14.00 7.76 0.25
N ASN A 31 -13.52 7.09 -0.80
CA ASN A 31 -13.10 7.69 -2.04
C ASN A 31 -13.95 7.11 -3.18
N SER A 32 -13.92 7.71 -4.37
CA SER A 32 -14.83 7.41 -5.50
C SER A 32 -14.93 5.93 -5.95
N PHE A 33 -14.04 5.06 -5.48
CA PHE A 33 -14.02 3.64 -5.81
C PHE A 33 -14.86 2.74 -4.89
N HIS A 34 -15.51 3.28 -3.83
CA HIS A 34 -16.28 2.49 -2.83
C HIS A 34 -15.49 1.30 -2.22
N ALA A 35 -14.16 1.36 -2.30
CA ALA A 35 -13.24 0.31 -1.86
C ALA A 35 -12.72 0.52 -0.43
N SER A 36 -13.28 1.51 0.27
CA SER A 36 -12.98 1.77 1.67
C SER A 36 -13.60 0.69 2.55
N ILE A 37 -12.98 0.44 3.71
CA ILE A 37 -13.51 -0.49 4.71
C ILE A 37 -14.92 -0.07 5.14
N SER A 38 -15.17 1.24 5.29
CA SER A 38 -16.48 1.78 5.68
C SER A 38 -17.56 1.45 4.66
N SER A 39 -17.31 1.68 3.38
CA SER A 39 -18.22 1.31 2.29
C SER A 39 -18.51 -0.19 2.25
N ILE A 40 -17.48 -1.03 2.43
CA ILE A 40 -17.63 -2.49 2.44
C ILE A 40 -18.50 -2.95 3.62
N ILE A 41 -18.30 -2.37 4.81
CA ILE A 41 -19.12 -2.66 5.99
C ILE A 41 -20.56 -2.23 5.77
N GLN A 42 -20.79 -1.02 5.24
CA GLN A 42 -22.14 -0.49 5.01
C GLN A 42 -22.91 -1.32 3.96
N TYR A 43 -22.22 -1.79 2.91
CA TYR A 43 -22.79 -2.72 1.94
C TYR A 43 -23.10 -4.09 2.58
N SER A 44 -22.22 -4.58 3.46
CA SER A 44 -22.42 -5.86 4.15
C SER A 44 -23.66 -5.85 5.05
N GLN A 45 -24.00 -4.71 5.67
CA GLN A 45 -25.17 -4.60 6.56
C GLN A 45 -26.50 -4.76 5.83
N HIS A 46 -26.54 -4.43 4.55
CA HIS A 46 -27.72 -4.59 3.69
C HIS A 46 -27.73 -5.95 2.97
N ALA A 47 -26.67 -6.76 3.14
CA ALA A 47 -26.55 -8.07 2.51
C ALA A 47 -27.19 -9.16 3.39
N ASN A 48 -27.76 -10.17 2.73
CA ASN A 48 -28.31 -11.37 3.39
C ASN A 48 -27.24 -12.03 4.29
N VAL A 49 -27.62 -12.59 5.44
CA VAL A 49 -26.73 -13.05 6.54
C VAL A 49 -25.54 -13.90 6.07
N LYS A 50 -25.76 -14.80 5.10
CA LYS A 50 -24.68 -15.62 4.50
C LYS A 50 -23.63 -14.79 3.76
N LYS A 51 -24.07 -13.78 3.01
CA LYS A 51 -23.20 -12.85 2.27
C LYS A 51 -22.48 -11.89 3.23
N HIS A 52 -23.16 -11.45 4.29
CA HIS A 52 -22.56 -10.63 5.34
C HIS A 52 -21.34 -11.32 5.97
N LEU A 53 -21.49 -12.58 6.42
CA LEU A 53 -20.40 -13.38 6.98
C LEU A 53 -19.24 -13.60 6.00
N LEU A 54 -19.55 -13.81 4.72
CA LEU A 54 -18.56 -14.00 3.67
C LEU A 54 -17.75 -12.72 3.43
N ILE A 55 -18.42 -11.56 3.35
CA ILE A 55 -17.78 -10.25 3.20
C ILE A 55 -16.91 -9.92 4.42
N LEU A 56 -17.43 -10.14 5.64
CA LEU A 56 -16.69 -9.91 6.87
C LEU A 56 -15.45 -10.81 6.98
N GLY A 57 -15.56 -12.07 6.53
CA GLY A 57 -14.45 -13.02 6.49
C GLY A 57 -13.39 -12.72 5.43
N LEU A 58 -13.77 -12.14 4.29
CA LEU A 58 -12.83 -11.71 3.24
C LEU A 58 -12.16 -10.37 3.53
N LEU A 59 -12.78 -9.51 4.35
CA LEU A 59 -12.26 -8.20 4.70
C LEU A 59 -10.81 -8.22 5.24
N PRO A 60 -10.42 -9.10 6.20
CA PRO A 60 -9.03 -9.17 6.65
C PRO A 60 -8.06 -9.64 5.54
N ILE A 61 -8.50 -10.51 4.64
CA ILE A 61 -7.70 -10.95 3.50
C ILE A 61 -7.47 -9.77 2.55
N TYR A 62 -8.52 -9.00 2.25
CA TYR A 62 -8.43 -7.79 1.44
C TYR A 62 -7.45 -6.77 2.03
N ILE A 63 -7.56 -6.47 3.33
CA ILE A 63 -6.66 -5.55 4.03
C ILE A 63 -5.21 -6.06 3.94
N GLY A 64 -5.00 -7.35 4.17
CA GLY A 64 -3.69 -7.98 4.05
C GLY A 64 -3.10 -7.82 2.65
N VAL A 65 -3.85 -8.16 1.61
CA VAL A 65 -3.40 -8.04 0.21
C VAL A 65 -3.03 -6.61 -0.15
N ILE A 66 -3.83 -5.61 0.29
CA ILE A 66 -3.53 -4.20 0.04
C ILE A 66 -2.22 -3.78 0.74
N ILE A 67 -2.06 -4.10 2.03
CA ILE A 67 -0.88 -3.69 2.81
C ILE A 67 0.39 -4.38 2.28
N PHE A 68 0.36 -5.69 2.10
CA PHE A 68 1.51 -6.45 1.61
C PHE A 68 1.83 -6.08 0.15
N GLY A 69 0.82 -5.91 -0.70
CA GLY A 69 0.99 -5.45 -2.07
C GLY A 69 1.65 -4.08 -2.12
N ALA A 70 1.18 -3.13 -1.31
CA ALA A 70 1.77 -1.80 -1.22
C ALA A 70 3.21 -1.82 -0.71
N ALA A 71 3.52 -2.69 0.26
CA ALA A 71 4.88 -2.86 0.75
C ALA A 71 5.81 -3.38 -0.36
N ILE A 72 5.37 -4.40 -1.12
CA ILE A 72 6.13 -4.94 -2.26
C ILE A 72 6.36 -3.85 -3.31
N VAL A 73 5.31 -3.09 -3.67
CA VAL A 73 5.41 -1.99 -4.64
C VAL A 73 6.34 -0.89 -4.15
N GLY A 74 6.22 -0.46 -2.88
CA GLY A 74 7.08 0.56 -2.28
C GLY A 74 8.55 0.14 -2.28
N ILE A 75 8.85 -1.11 -1.93
CA ILE A 75 10.21 -1.68 -1.99
C ILE A 75 10.72 -1.70 -3.43
N TYR A 76 9.91 -2.20 -4.37
CA TYR A 76 10.30 -2.32 -5.78
C TYR A 76 10.58 -0.94 -6.42
N LEU A 77 9.73 0.05 -6.16
CA LEU A 77 9.94 1.42 -6.60
C LEU A 77 11.18 2.03 -5.94
N GLY A 78 11.38 1.81 -4.64
CA GLY A 78 12.57 2.22 -3.90
C GLY A 78 13.87 1.71 -4.54
N PHE A 79 13.91 0.42 -4.88
CA PHE A 79 15.04 -0.21 -5.58
C PHE A 79 15.22 0.31 -7.02
N THR A 80 14.13 0.57 -7.73
CA THR A 80 14.18 1.11 -9.09
C THR A 80 14.79 2.52 -9.09
N VAL A 81 14.32 3.37 -8.18
CA VAL A 81 14.86 4.72 -7.96
C VAL A 81 16.34 4.64 -7.56
N GLU A 82 16.69 3.76 -6.61
CA GLU A 82 18.08 3.51 -6.23
C GLU A 82 18.96 3.16 -7.43
N ASN A 83 18.52 2.25 -8.30
CA ASN A 83 19.30 1.80 -9.45
C ASN A 83 19.49 2.92 -10.50
N LEU A 84 18.47 3.74 -10.71
CA LEU A 84 18.51 4.86 -11.67
C LEU A 84 19.46 5.98 -11.20
N PHE A 85 19.33 6.42 -9.94
CA PHE A 85 20.15 7.53 -9.40
C PHE A 85 21.52 7.07 -8.88
N GLY A 86 21.64 5.82 -8.42
CA GLY A 86 22.89 5.23 -7.98
C GLY A 86 23.92 5.06 -9.12
N LYS A 87 23.45 4.71 -10.32
CA LYS A 87 24.27 4.62 -11.55
C LYS A 87 24.67 5.98 -12.12
N SER A 88 23.88 7.03 -11.91
CA SER A 88 24.16 8.37 -12.47
C SER A 88 25.44 9.00 -11.89
N GLY A 89 25.76 8.75 -10.63
CA GLY A 89 26.99 9.24 -9.98
C GLY A 89 28.25 8.40 -10.23
N LYS A 90 28.40 7.80 -11.41
CA LYS A 90 29.60 7.05 -11.85
C LYS A 90 30.20 7.58 -13.18
N LYS A 91 29.70 8.70 -13.70
CA LYS A 91 30.34 9.45 -14.77
C LYS A 91 31.17 10.59 -14.18
#